data_AF-A0A7V6NI85-F1
#
_entry.id   AF-A0A7V6NI85-F1
#
_cell.length_a   1.000
_cell.length_b   1.000
_cell.length_c   1.000
_cell.angle_alpha   90.00
_cell.angle_beta   90.00
_cell.angle_gamma   90.00
#
_symmetry.space_group_name_H-M   'P 1'
#
loop_
_entity.id
_entity.type
_entity.pdbx_description
1 polymer ?
#
loop_
_entity_poly.entity_id
_entity_poly.type
_entity_poly.pdbx_seq_one_letter_code
_entity_poly.pdbx_strand_id
1 'polypeptide(L)' 'MIDQGYDNFDELKRLIRTGMGPCQGRTCRHLIMQEITRKTGKKYDDIELGAFRPPTKPIQLEQLMGGEKDV' A
#
# COMPACT_ATOMS: atom_id res chain seq x y z
N MET A 1 4.30 -16.59 0.86
CA MET A 1 4.07 -15.73 2.05
C MET A 1 2.65 -15.89 2.55
N ILE A 2 1.62 -15.71 1.70
CA ILE A 2 0.24 -16.00 2.12
C ILE A 2 0.07 -17.46 2.55
N ASP A 3 0.67 -18.40 1.82
CA ASP A 3 0.69 -19.83 2.20
C ASP A 3 1.47 -20.13 3.49
N GLN A 4 2.25 -19.18 4.00
CA GLN A 4 2.98 -19.28 5.27
C GLN A 4 2.16 -18.70 6.45
N GLY A 5 0.93 -18.25 6.20
CA GLY A 5 0.02 -17.69 7.21
C GLY A 5 -0.03 -16.17 7.27
N TYR A 6 0.76 -15.44 6.46
CA TYR A 6 0.71 -13.98 6.39
C TYR A 6 -0.46 -13.52 5.51
N ASP A 7 -1.59 -13.20 6.13
CA ASP A 7 -2.85 -12.89 5.45
C ASP A 7 -3.35 -11.45 5.65
N ASN A 8 -2.53 -10.60 6.26
CA ASN A 8 -2.79 -9.16 6.39
C ASN A 8 -1.88 -8.35 5.44
N PHE A 9 -2.44 -7.31 4.80
CA PHE A 9 -1.66 -6.45 3.91
C PHE A 9 -0.54 -5.69 4.62
N ASP A 10 -0.73 -5.24 5.86
CA ASP A 10 0.30 -4.52 6.62
C ASP A 10 1.47 -5.44 7.02
N GLU A 11 1.21 -6.72 7.28
CA GLU A 11 2.27 -7.73 7.51
C GLU A 11 3.11 -7.93 6.25
N LEU A 12 2.46 -8.15 5.10
CA LEU A 12 3.16 -8.27 3.81
C LEU A 12 3.95 -7.00 3.49
N LYS A 13 3.38 -5.82 3.77
CA LYS A 13 4.07 -4.54 3.62
C LYS A 13 5.32 -4.45 4.49
N ARG A 14 5.30 -4.94 5.74
CA ARG A 14 6.48 -4.93 6.63
C ARG A 14 7.53 -5.95 6.23
N LEU A 15 7.12 -7.14 5.78
CA LEU A 15 8.02 -8.24 5.42
C LEU A 15 8.74 -8.01 4.09
N ILE A 16 7.99 -7.60 3.06
CA ILE A 16 8.51 -7.52 1.68
C ILE A 16 8.33 -6.15 1.03
N ARG A 17 7.98 -5.13 1.81
CA ARG A 17 7.89 -3.73 1.36
C ARG A 17 6.86 -3.50 0.24
N THR A 18 5.86 -4.38 0.12
CA THR A 18 4.78 -4.15 -0.85
C THR A 18 4.01 -2.86 -0.51
N GLY A 19 3.57 -2.14 -1.54
CA GLY A 19 2.88 -0.86 -1.40
C GLY A 19 3.76 0.33 -0.99
N MET A 20 5.06 0.15 -0.74
CA MET A 20 5.99 1.24 -0.35
C MET A 20 6.69 1.95 -1.52
N GLY A 21 6.34 1.62 -2.76
CA GLY A 21 6.87 2.31 -3.95
C GLY A 21 6.34 3.74 -4.08
N PRO A 22 6.86 4.53 -5.04
CA PRO A 22 6.41 5.91 -5.29
C PRO A 22 4.92 6.00 -5.65
N CYS A 23 4.35 4.91 -6.16
CA CYS A 23 2.91 4.79 -6.42
C CYS A 23 2.06 4.50 -5.17
N GLN A 24 2.67 4.31 -4.00
CA GLN A 24 2.00 4.05 -2.71
C GLN A 24 0.92 2.94 -2.79
N GLY A 25 1.20 1.88 -3.53
CA GLY A 25 0.30 0.73 -3.65
C GLY A 25 -0.96 0.98 -4.46
N ARG A 26 -1.02 1.99 -5.34
CA ARG A 26 -2.18 2.25 -6.21
C ARG A 26 -2.63 1.02 -7.01
N THR A 27 -1.67 0.25 -7.54
CA THR A 27 -1.95 -0.96 -8.32
C THR A 27 -1.85 -2.22 -7.48
N CYS A 28 -0.67 -2.48 -6.89
CA CYS A 28 -0.40 -3.77 -6.25
C CYS A 28 -1.27 -4.06 -5.03
N ARG A 29 -1.79 -3.05 -4.32
CA ARG A 29 -2.65 -3.25 -3.15
C ARG A 29 -3.90 -4.06 -3.48
N HIS A 30 -4.64 -3.65 -4.50
CA HIS A 30 -5.88 -4.34 -4.90
C HIS A 30 -5.59 -5.77 -5.37
N LEU A 31 -4.53 -5.96 -6.16
CA LEU A 31 -4.12 -7.27 -6.65
C LEU A 31 -3.74 -8.22 -5.51
N ILE A 32 -3.02 -7.72 -4.50
CA ILE A 32 -2.61 -8.52 -3.35
C ILE A 32 -3.82 -8.84 -2.45
N MET A 33 -4.72 -7.89 -2.22
CA MET A 33 -5.95 -8.16 -1.46
C MET A 33 -6.81 -9.23 -2.16
N GLN A 34 -6.94 -9.19 -3.48
CA GLN A 34 -7.61 -10.24 -4.25
C GLN A 34 -6.93 -11.60 -4.07
N GLU A 35 -5.61 -11.63 -4.05
CA GLU A 35 -4.85 -12.87 -3.84
C GLU A 35 -5.03 -13.43 -2.42
N ILE A 36 -5.07 -12.55 -1.42
CA ILE A 36 -5.37 -12.91 -0.02
C ILE A 36 -6.78 -13.51 0.07
N THR A 37 -7.80 -12.85 -0.50
CA THR A 37 -9.17 -13.37 -0.53
C THR A 37 -9.23 -14.74 -1.19
N ARG A 38 -8.54 -14.92 -2.34
CA ARG A 38 -8.52 -16.18 -3.08
C ARG A 38 -7.89 -17.32 -2.27
N LYS A 39 -6.81 -17.05 -1.54
CA LYS A 39 -6.06 -18.08 -0.79
C LYS A 39 -6.64 -18.37 0.60
N THR A 40 -7.23 -17.38 1.25
CA THR A 40 -7.69 -17.48 2.65
C THR A 40 -9.20 -17.58 2.81
N GLY A 41 -9.97 -17.22 1.77
CA GLY A 41 -11.43 -17.17 1.82
C GLY A 41 -11.99 -15.96 2.60
N LYS A 42 -11.13 -15.10 3.17
CA LYS A 42 -11.57 -13.85 3.83
C LYS A 42 -12.23 -12.92 2.81
N LYS A 43 -13.29 -12.23 3.22
CA LYS A 43 -13.91 -11.21 2.36
C LYS A 43 -12.93 -10.07 2.14
N TYR A 44 -13.02 -9.44 0.97
CA TYR A 44 -12.16 -8.34 0.61
C TYR A 44 -12.19 -7.19 1.63
N ASP A 45 -13.39 -6.88 2.14
CA ASP A 45 -13.62 -5.79 3.11
C ASP A 45 -13.11 -6.10 4.53
N ASP A 46 -12.88 -7.39 4.85
CA ASP A 46 -12.35 -7.82 6.14
C ASP A 46 -10.81 -7.73 6.19
N ILE A 47 -10.15 -7.47 5.05
CA ILE A 47 -8.70 -7.34 4.97
C ILE A 47 -8.31 -5.93 5.40
N GLU A 48 -7.77 -5.81 6.61
CA GLU A 48 -7.33 -4.52 7.13
C GLU A 48 -6.26 -3.86 6.26
N LEU A 49 -6.50 -2.59 5.98
CA LEU A 49 -5.54 -1.71 5.32
C LEU A 49 -4.97 -0.74 6.35
N GLY A 50 -3.64 -0.62 6.38
CA GLY A 50 -2.97 0.40 7.17
C GLY A 50 -3.36 1.83 6.74
N ALA A 51 -3.01 2.82 7.56
CA ALA A 51 -3.41 4.21 7.34
C ALA A 51 -2.89 4.80 6.02
N PHE A 52 -3.76 5.53 5.31
CA PHE A 52 -3.37 6.41 4.21
C PHE A 52 -2.80 7.70 4.76
N ARG A 53 -1.60 8.08 4.31
CA ARG A 53 -0.89 9.27 4.79
C ARG A 53 -0.63 10.22 3.63
N PRO A 54 -0.79 11.54 3.83
CA PRO A 54 -0.34 12.53 2.85
C PRO A 54 1.19 12.56 2.77
N PRO A 55 1.77 12.99 1.61
CA PRO A 55 1.10 13.40 0.38
C PRO A 55 0.72 12.22 -0.54
N THR A 56 -0.44 12.31 -1.21
CA THR A 56 -0.98 11.23 -2.07
C THR A 56 -0.13 10.98 -3.33
N LYS A 57 0.60 12.00 -3.80
CA LYS A 57 1.61 11.92 -4.86
C LYS A 57 2.95 12.32 -4.23
N PRO A 58 4.06 11.69 -4.65
CA PRO A 58 5.39 12.21 -4.32
C PRO A 58 5.49 13.66 -4.77
N ILE A 59 6.02 14.51 -3.89
CA ILE A 59 6.36 15.90 -4.16
C ILE A 59 7.82 16.11 -3.79
N GLN A 60 8.48 17.05 -4.44
CA GLN A 60 9.84 17.41 -4.08
C GLN A 60 9.87 18.16 -2.75
N LEU A 61 10.97 18.02 -2.00
CA LEU A 61 11.11 18.68 -0.70
C LEU A 61 11.09 20.20 -0.82
N GLU A 62 11.66 20.74 -1.90
CA GLU A 62 11.63 22.19 -2.20
C GLU A 62 10.21 22.76 -2.26
N GLN A 63 9.25 21.99 -2.78
CA GLN A 63 7.85 22.42 -2.88
C GLN A 63 7.19 22.54 -1.49
N LEU A 64 7.63 21.75 -0.51
CA LEU A 64 7.20 21.87 0.88
C LEU A 64 7.83 23.07 1.58
N MET A 65 9.01 23.50 1.15
CA MET A 65 9.77 24.62 1.73
C MET A 65 9.41 25.99 1.14
N GLY A 66 8.47 26.05 0.18
CA GLY A 66 8.05 27.28 -0.49
C GLY A 66 8.79 27.58 -1.81
N GLY A 67 9.48 26.60 -2.39
CA GLY A 67 10.00 26.65 -3.76
C GLY A 67 8.86 26.73 -4.80
N GLU A 68 9.21 27.02 -6.06
CA GLU A 68 8.23 27.29 -7.13
C GLU A 68 7.12 26.24 -7.20
N LYS A 69 5.88 26.73 -7.34
CA LYS A 69 4.70 25.89 -7.51
C LYS A 69 4.76 25.23 -8.88
N ASP A 70 4.57 23.91 -8.93
CA ASP A 70 4.34 23.21 -10.19
C ASP A 70 3.08 23.82 -10.87
N VAL A 71 3.26 24.18 -12.15
CA VAL A 71 2.18 24.36 -13.14
C VAL A 71 1.59 22.99 -13.49
#